data_AF-A0A931ZI58-F1
#
_entry.id   AF-A0A931ZI58-F1
#
_cell.length_a   1.000
_cell.length_b   1.000
_cell.length_c   1.000
_cell.angle_alpha   90.00
_cell.angle_beta   90.00
_cell.angle_gamma   90.00
#
_symmetry.space_group_name_H-M   'P 1'
#
loop_
_entity.id
_entity.type
_entity.pdbx_description
1 polymer ?
#
loop_
_entity_poly.entity_id
_entity_poly.type
_entity_poly.pdbx_seq_one_letter_code
_entity_poly.pdbx_strand_id
1 'polypeptide(L)'
;MLIGQYIQKIDQKGRTILPAKIKKEIQEATLGLSVSEAARDTQRFLLGGAYELELDDKGRFLIPYILREFAKVSVEIIFLGLGNRVEIWDRKLWEEREEKITKEAGKLLERAQGVYSEH
;
A
#
# COMPACT_ATOMS: atom_id res chain seq x y z
N MET A 1 2.25 5.75 -16.52
CA MET A 1 2.05 5.45 -15.09
C MET A 1 0.55 5.50 -14.90
N LEU A 2 -0.07 4.35 -14.61
CA LEU A 2 -1.52 4.26 -14.46
C LEU A 2 -1.91 4.93 -13.13
N ILE A 3 -2.50 6.11 -13.23
CA ILE A 3 -2.99 6.90 -12.10
C ILE A 3 -4.46 7.24 -12.40
N GLY A 4 -5.35 7.02 -11.43
CA GLY A 4 -6.79 7.31 -11.51
C GLY A 4 -7.71 6.09 -11.69
N GLN A 5 -9.01 6.29 -11.48
CA GLN A 5 -10.06 5.27 -11.63
C GLN A 5 -10.59 5.17 -13.06
N TYR A 6 -10.75 3.95 -13.57
CA TYR A 6 -11.34 3.68 -14.89
C TYR A 6 -12.66 2.93 -14.73
N ILE A 7 -13.77 3.65 -14.78
CA ILE A 7 -15.11 3.06 -14.68
C ILE A 7 -15.53 2.57 -16.07
N GLN A 8 -15.86 1.28 -16.19
CA GLN A 8 -16.47 0.74 -17.40
C GLN A 8 -17.72 -0.07 -17.10
N LYS A 9 -18.66 0.01 -18.04
CA LYS A 9 -19.91 -0.74 -17.99
C LYS A 9 -19.65 -2.16 -18.47
N ILE A 10 -20.11 -3.11 -17.67
CA ILE A 10 -20.08 -4.54 -18.00
C ILE A 10 -21.36 -4.88 -18.78
N ASP A 11 -21.25 -5.67 -19.85
CA ASP A 11 -22.41 -6.13 -20.60
C ASP A 11 -23.23 -7.18 -19.82
N GLN A 12 -24.41 -7.55 -20.33
CA GLN A 12 -25.29 -8.55 -19.70
C GLN A 12 -24.65 -9.96 -19.58
N LYS A 13 -23.50 -10.19 -20.21
CA LYS A 13 -22.73 -11.44 -20.18
C LYS A 13 -21.46 -11.33 -19.33
N GLY A 14 -21.26 -10.25 -18.58
CA GLY A 14 -20.09 -10.09 -17.73
C GLY A 14 -18.82 -9.61 -18.44
N ARG A 15 -18.91 -9.15 -19.70
CA ARG A 15 -17.73 -8.73 -20.49
C ARG A 15 -17.54 -7.22 -20.43
N THR A 16 -16.28 -6.78 -20.38
CA THR A 16 -15.88 -5.37 -20.51
C THR A 16 -14.73 -5.24 -21.50
N ILE A 17 -14.59 -4.06 -22.10
CA ILE A 17 -13.46 -3.74 -22.98
C ILE A 17 -12.29 -3.30 -22.09
N LEU A 18 -11.04 -3.61 -22.43
CA LEU A 18 -9.89 -3.04 -21.76
C LEU A 18 -9.57 -1.68 -22.42
N PRO A 19 -9.48 -0.55 -21.69
CA PRO A 19 -9.18 0.75 -22.29
C PRO A 19 -7.86 0.69 -23.05
N ALA A 20 -7.84 1.26 -24.26
CA ALA A 20 -6.67 1.20 -25.15
C ALA A 20 -5.39 1.75 -24.49
N LYS A 21 -5.52 2.76 -23.62
CA LYS A 21 -4.43 3.31 -22.82
C LYS A 21 -3.84 2.29 -21.85
N ILE A 22 -4.69 1.55 -21.13
CA ILE A 22 -4.27 0.47 -20.23
C ILE A 22 -3.62 -0.66 -21.03
N LYS A 23 -4.22 -1.03 -22.17
CA LYS A 23 -3.66 -2.07 -23.06
C LYS A 23 -2.24 -1.71 -23.53
N LYS A 24 -2.02 -0.46 -23.95
CA LYS A 24 -0.72 0.05 -24.43
C LYS A 24 0.32 0.12 -23.30
N GLU A 25 -0.04 0.69 -22.15
CA GLU A 25 0.88 0.80 -21.00
C GLU A 25 1.25 -0.58 -20.40
N ILE A 26 0.31 -1.53 -20.34
CA ILE A 26 0.60 -2.91 -19.93
C ILE A 26 1.56 -3.56 -20.93
N GLN A 27 1.35 -3.38 -22.23
CA GLN A 27 2.18 -4.01 -23.26
C GLN A 27 3.62 -3.47 -23.24
N GLU A 28 3.79 -2.17 -23.00
CA GLU A 28 5.09 -1.52 -22.81
C GLU A 28 5.76 -1.95 -21.49
N ALA A 29 5.00 -2.09 -20.40
CA ALA A 29 5.54 -2.55 -19.10
C ALA A 29 5.87 -4.05 -19.06
N THR A 30 5.19 -4.88 -19.85
CA THR A 30 5.35 -6.35 -19.86
C THR A 30 6.57 -6.79 -20.67
N LEU A 31 7.04 -5.98 -21.63
CA LEU A 31 8.19 -6.31 -22.48
C LEU A 31 9.55 -6.28 -21.75
N GLY A 32 9.60 -5.89 -20.47
CA GLY A 32 10.88 -5.61 -19.80
C GLY A 32 11.22 -6.39 -18.53
N LEU A 33 10.29 -7.09 -17.85
CA LEU A 33 10.60 -7.59 -16.50
C LEU A 33 10.01 -8.98 -16.22
N SER A 34 10.90 -9.96 -16.07
CA SER A 34 10.64 -11.19 -15.31
C SER A 34 10.55 -10.84 -13.83
N VAL A 35 9.41 -10.33 -13.39
CA VAL A 35 9.11 -10.11 -11.97
C VAL A 35 8.69 -11.44 -11.35
N SER A 36 9.32 -11.84 -10.24
CA SER A 36 8.94 -13.06 -9.52
C SER A 36 7.46 -13.02 -9.12
N GLU A 37 6.84 -14.19 -8.98
CA GLU A 37 5.45 -14.31 -8.56
C GLU A 37 5.20 -13.59 -7.22
N ALA A 38 6.12 -13.75 -6.27
CA ALA A 38 6.10 -13.05 -4.99
C ALA A 38 6.09 -11.51 -5.13
N ALA A 39 6.88 -10.96 -6.05
CA ALA A 39 6.89 -9.52 -6.28
C ALA A 39 5.60 -9.02 -6.96
N ARG A 40 5.00 -9.82 -7.85
CA ARG A 40 3.68 -9.51 -8.44
C ARG A 40 2.57 -9.55 -7.40
N ASP A 41 2.56 -10.55 -6.52
CA ASP A 41 1.56 -10.65 -5.46
C ASP A 41 1.72 -9.55 -4.42
N THR A 42 2.95 -9.15 -4.12
CA THR A 42 3.23 -7.97 -3.29
C THR A 42 2.67 -6.70 -3.93
N GLN A 43 2.86 -6.49 -5.24
CA GLN A 43 2.27 -5.36 -5.95
C GLN A 43 0.74 -5.40 -5.95
N ARG A 44 0.12 -6.57 -6.18
CA ARG A 44 -1.35 -6.72 -6.13
C ARG A 44 -1.89 -6.41 -4.74
N PHE A 45 -1.21 -6.88 -3.71
CA PHE A 45 -1.59 -6.61 -2.33
C PHE A 45 -1.48 -5.10 -2.01
N LEU A 46 -0.33 -4.49 -2.31
CA LEU A 46 -0.08 -3.08 -2.00
C LEU A 46 -0.91 -2.11 -2.83
N LEU A 47 -0.97 -2.32 -4.15
CA LEU A 47 -1.64 -1.41 -5.09
C LEU A 47 -3.11 -1.77 -5.28
N GLY A 48 -3.44 -3.07 -5.32
CA GLY A 48 -4.83 -3.52 -5.45
C GLY A 48 -5.66 -3.30 -4.18
N GLY A 49 -5.00 -3.16 -3.02
CA GLY A 49 -5.64 -2.76 -1.76
C GLY A 49 -5.64 -1.26 -1.49
N ALA A 50 -5.10 -0.43 -2.38
CA ALA A 50 -5.00 1.01 -2.16
C ALA A 50 -6.35 1.73 -2.42
N TYR A 51 -6.63 2.75 -1.62
CA TYR A 51 -7.80 3.61 -1.77
C TYR A 51 -7.36 5.06 -1.92
N GLU A 52 -7.93 5.74 -2.91
CA GLU A 52 -7.87 7.20 -2.99
C GLU A 52 -8.90 7.77 -2.02
N LEU A 53 -8.49 8.76 -1.22
CA LEU A 53 -9.31 9.34 -0.17
C LEU A 53 -9.38 10.85 -0.38
N GLU A 54 -10.58 11.39 -0.21
CA GLU A 54 -10.81 12.83 -0.15
C GLU A 54 -10.93 13.28 1.30
N LEU A 55 -10.37 14.44 1.59
CA LEU A 55 -10.52 15.11 2.86
C LEU A 55 -11.72 16.05 2.80
N ASP A 56 -12.51 16.11 3.86
CA ASP A 56 -13.49 17.17 4.03
C ASP A 56 -12.82 18.52 4.37
N ASP A 57 -13.61 19.59 4.44
CA ASP A 57 -13.13 20.94 4.74
C ASP A 57 -12.39 21.07 6.08
N LYS A 58 -12.51 20.08 6.97
CA LYS A 58 -11.83 20.02 8.27
C LYS A 58 -10.63 19.07 8.27
N GLY A 59 -10.25 18.55 7.11
CA GLY A 59 -9.15 17.60 6.97
C GLY A 59 -9.48 16.19 7.46
N ARG A 60 -10.76 15.82 7.59
CA ARG A 60 -11.17 14.48 8.01
C ARG A 60 -11.41 13.59 6.79
N PHE A 61 -11.16 12.30 6.93
CA PHE A 61 -11.50 11.29 5.92
C PHE A 61 -12.11 10.06 6.59
N LEU A 62 -12.83 9.27 5.79
CA LEU A 62 -13.33 7.98 6.22
C LEU A 62 -12.29 6.89 5.90
N ILE A 63 -11.85 6.13 6.90
CA ILE A 63 -11.02 4.95 6.65
C ILE A 63 -11.93 3.84 6.07
N PRO A 64 -11.65 3.35 4.83
CA PRO A 64 -12.43 2.27 4.22
C PRO A 64 -12.51 1.05 5.14
N TYR A 65 -13.69 0.41 5.19
CA TYR A 65 -13.95 -0.73 6.10
C TYR A 65 -12.90 -1.84 5.97
N ILE A 66 -12.56 -2.22 4.73
CA ILE A 66 -11.57 -3.27 4.49
C ILE A 66 -10.18 -2.94 5.06
N LEU A 67 -9.78 -1.66 5.03
CA LEU A 67 -8.52 -1.20 5.60
C LEU A 67 -8.57 -1.15 7.13
N ARG A 68 -9.72 -0.79 7.72
CA ARG A 68 -9.93 -0.87 9.17
C ARG A 68 -9.85 -2.31 9.68
N GLU A 69 -10.49 -3.25 8.99
CA GLU A 69 -10.45 -4.67 9.33
C GLU A 69 -9.03 -5.23 9.19
N PHE A 70 -8.35 -4.91 8.09
CA PHE A 70 -6.97 -5.32 7.85
C PHE A 70 -6.02 -4.81 8.94
N ALA A 71 -6.11 -3.52 9.26
CA ALA A 71 -5.27 -2.89 10.29
C ALA A 71 -5.74 -3.19 11.72
N LYS A 72 -6.86 -3.91 11.88
CA LYS A 72 -7.51 -4.22 13.17
C LYS A 72 -7.74 -2.96 14.01
N VAL A 73 -8.05 -1.85 13.35
CA VAL A 73 -8.28 -0.56 14.00
C VAL A 73 -9.57 -0.64 14.80
N SER A 74 -9.43 -0.44 16.11
CA SER A 74 -10.57 -0.45 17.03
C SER A 74 -11.10 0.96 17.29
N VAL A 75 -10.60 1.63 18.33
CA VAL A 75 -11.14 2.89 18.86
C VAL A 75 -10.09 3.99 18.83
N GLU A 76 -8.85 3.68 19.19
CA GLU A 76 -7.74 4.65 19.24
C GLU A 76 -6.70 4.34 18.15
N ILE A 77 -6.34 5.36 17.38
CA ILE A 77 -5.32 5.26 16.33
C ILE A 77 -4.12 6.16 16.60
N ILE A 78 -2.98 5.79 16.06
CA ILE A 78 -1.77 6.60 15.99
C ILE A 78 -1.45 6.92 14.54
N PHE A 79 -1.10 8.17 14.27
CA PHE A 79 -0.46 8.59 13.03
C PHE A 79 1.06 8.64 13.22
N LEU A 80 1.80 7.87 12.43
CA LEU A 80 3.27 7.89 12.42
C LEU A 80 3.77 8.56 11.15
N GLY A 81 4.36 9.74 11.29
CA GLY A 81 5.02 10.42 10.18
C GLY A 81 6.41 9.84 9.92
N LEU A 82 6.63 9.35 8.70
CA LEU A 82 7.89 8.72 8.28
C LEU A 82 8.49 9.44 7.06
N GLY A 83 8.50 10.78 7.12
CA GLY A 83 9.00 11.64 6.05
C GLY A 83 8.02 11.77 4.90
N ASN A 84 8.04 10.84 3.94
CA ASN A 84 7.23 10.91 2.72
C ASN A 84 5.88 10.16 2.80
N ARG A 85 5.60 9.54 3.94
CA ARG A 85 4.33 8.84 4.19
C ARG A 85 3.91 9.00 5.63
N VAL A 86 2.63 8.78 5.86
CA VAL A 86 2.06 8.62 7.20
C VAL A 86 1.48 7.22 7.29
N GLU A 87 1.79 6.52 8.37
CA GLU A 87 1.18 5.24 8.70
C GLU A 87 0.09 5.45 9.75
N ILE A 88 -0.99 4.67 9.65
CA ILE A 88 -2.08 4.65 10.61
C ILE A 88 -2.05 3.29 11.29
N TRP A 89 -1.99 3.30 12.62
CA TRP A 89 -1.94 2.09 13.44
C TRP A 89 -3.05 2.10 14.48
N ASP A 90 -3.56 0.92 14.82
CA ASP A 90 -4.22 0.75 16.13
C ASP A 90 -3.19 1.01 17.23
N ARG A 91 -3.57 1.79 18.24
CA ARG A 91 -2.66 2.24 19.29
C ARG A 91 -1.95 1.08 20.00
N LYS A 92 -2.70 0.05 20.42
CA LYS A 92 -2.14 -1.06 21.21
C LYS A 92 -1.20 -1.90 20.36
N LEU A 93 -1.60 -2.17 19.12
CA LEU A 93 -0.77 -2.93 18.19
C LEU A 93 0.54 -2.20 17.88
N TRP A 94 0.51 -0.86 17.79
CA TRP A 94 1.74 -0.09 17.65
C TRP A 94 2.62 -0.15 18.89
N GLU A 95 2.07 0.08 20.08
CA GLU A 95 2.84 0.03 21.35
C GLU A 95 3.55 -1.32 21.53
N GLU A 96 2.86 -2.44 21.24
CA GLU A 96 3.46 -3.78 21.24
C GLU A 96 4.58 -3.95 20.19
N ARG A 97 4.42 -3.31 19.02
CA ARG A 97 5.39 -3.37 17.94
C ARG A 97 6.62 -2.52 18.25
N GLU A 98 6.42 -1.33 18.79
CA GLU A 98 7.46 -0.40 19.22
C GLU A 98 8.34 -1.01 20.32
N GLU A 99 7.74 -1.71 21.29
CA GLU A 99 8.51 -2.39 22.33
C GLU A 99 9.45 -3.45 21.73
N LYS A 100 8.96 -4.23 20.76
CA LYS A 100 9.77 -5.23 20.05
C LYS A 100 10.89 -4.57 19.24
N ILE A 101 10.58 -3.49 18.51
CA ILE A 101 11.57 -2.73 17.74
C ILE A 101 12.67 -2.19 18.65
N THR A 102 12.28 -1.60 19.79
CA THR A 102 13.20 -1.02 20.76
C THR A 102 14.16 -2.07 21.33
N LYS A 103 13.65 -3.27 21.68
CA LYS A 103 14.47 -4.39 22.14
C LYS A 103 15.47 -4.89 21.09
N GLU A 104 15.15 -4.73 19.81
CA GLU A 104 15.96 -5.17 18.68
C GLU A 104 16.75 -4.04 18.02
N ALA A 105 16.67 -2.81 18.54
CA ALA A 105 17.16 -1.60 17.86
C ALA A 105 18.63 -1.70 17.46
N GLY A 106 19.50 -2.26 18.32
CA GLY A 106 20.91 -2.49 17.99
C GLY A 106 21.10 -3.38 16.75
N LYS A 107 20.37 -4.49 16.66
CA LYS A 107 20.43 -5.42 15.52
C LYS A 107 19.85 -4.80 14.24
N LEU A 108 18.84 -3.96 14.37
CA LEU A 108 18.24 -3.25 13.25
C LEU A 108 19.20 -2.22 12.65
N LEU A 109 19.92 -1.49 13.50
CA LEU A 109 20.94 -0.52 13.07
C LEU A 109 22.11 -1.20 12.36
N GLU A 110 22.61 -2.32 12.88
CA GLU A 110 23.67 -3.10 12.24
C GLU A 110 23.26 -3.60 10.85
N ARG A 111 22.04 -4.14 10.70
CA ARG A 111 21.50 -4.56 9.40
C ARG A 111 21.35 -3.39 8.43
N ALA A 112 20.86 -2.25 8.90
CA ALA A 112 20.73 -1.06 8.07
C ALA A 112 22.09 -0.60 7.56
N GLN A 113 23.11 -0.55 8.42
CA GLN A 113 24.48 -0.17 8.02
C GLN A 113 25.12 -1.18 7.05
N GLY A 114 24.87 -2.49 7.23
CA GLY A 114 25.37 -3.52 6.31
C GLY A 114 24.84 -3.38 4.88
N VAL A 115 23.58 -2.97 4.71
CA VAL A 115 22.97 -2.73 3.39
C VAL A 115 23.60 -1.52 2.68
N TYR A 116 24.02 -0.50 3.43
CA TYR A 116 24.70 0.69 2.88
C TYR A 116 26.20 0.47 2.60
N SER A 117 26.81 -0.59 3.13
CA SER A 117 28.22 -0.91 2.88
C SER A 117 28.47 -1.79 1.65
N GLU A 118 27.42 -2.37 1.06
CA GLU A 118 27.52 -3.24 -0.14
C GLU A 118 27.24 -2.50 -1.47
N HIS A 119 27.18 -1.17 -1.47
CA HIS A 119 26.96 -0.34 -2.67
C HIS A 119 28.10 0.65 -2.89
#